data_AF-A0A929E241-F1
#
_entry.id   AF-A0A929E241-F1
#
_cell.length_a   1.000
_cell.length_b   1.000
_cell.length_c   1.000
_cell.angle_alpha   90.00
_cell.angle_beta   90.00
_cell.angle_gamma   90.00
#
_symmetry.space_group_name_H-M   'P 1'
#
loop_
_entity.id
_entity.type
_entity.pdbx_description
1 polymer ?
#
loop_
_entity_poly.entity_id
_entity_poly.type
_entity_poly.pdbx_seq_one_letter_code
_entity_poly.pdbx_strand_id
1 'polypeptide(L)'
;MKNNGLFSSLFIDELKDIVKLDDSAQGRMATLAQTWRTRNTQDAESLWETFLKQALGYLEFVPPSKPEAPGVYPLYEDWSFTECISVLYIVEPGSDIDNTSVGRFYPAKLLAHLRERKLNWGILTDGACWRLYSTMSSRPYEDYVELPLAEALEGSDEAEYGLFEHFFHKDSFIVEEHEDAEKARQDESVGIYKCRLDHDRKQSEEILEEKVKSPFLGQVDEVLQYICNGFIFDTQKTGEEYTEDERAEIFESAVKLIYRCLFLFYAEARRLLPSDPDKAELYQRHSIQALCGEARKFRWGQRRDTDHYDLWKHLKGLINAVNDGDPEYGIMGYNGGLFDDEEEKFLGQHQLRNDFFSRALYLLAFVEPYNNEPDDEYPIPYEDLEVRHLGELYETILEYTV
;
A
#
# COMPACT_ATOMS: atom_id res chain seq x y z
N MET A 1 -12.91 -5.06 -3.13
CA MET A 1 -11.80 -5.69 -2.38
C MET A 1 -10.95 -4.57 -1.83
N LYS A 2 -10.45 -4.69 -0.60
CA LYS A 2 -9.62 -3.67 0.04
C LYS A 2 -8.20 -4.20 0.17
N ASN A 3 -7.28 -3.60 -0.56
CA ASN A 3 -5.86 -3.89 -0.45
C ASN A 3 -5.25 -3.04 0.67
N ASN A 4 -4.58 -3.68 1.63
CA ASN A 4 -3.87 -3.01 2.71
C ASN A 4 -2.36 -3.30 2.57
N GLY A 5 -1.79 -3.07 1.39
CA GLY A 5 -0.35 -3.16 1.14
C GLY A 5 0.21 -4.56 0.87
N LEU A 6 -0.64 -5.57 0.69
CA LEU A 6 -0.18 -6.91 0.31
C LEU A 6 0.20 -7.00 -1.18
N PHE A 7 -0.56 -6.28 -2.01
CA PHE A 7 -0.32 -6.05 -3.44
C PHE A 7 -0.29 -4.55 -3.71
N SER A 8 -0.10 -4.12 -4.96
CA SER A 8 -0.34 -2.75 -5.40
C SER A 8 -1.81 -2.59 -5.79
N SER A 9 -2.36 -1.41 -5.56
CA SER A 9 -3.75 -1.09 -5.89
C SER A 9 -3.97 -1.15 -7.41
N LEU A 10 -2.96 -0.73 -8.20
CA LEU A 10 -2.94 -0.88 -9.66
C LEU A 10 -3.10 -2.35 -10.12
N PHE A 11 -2.40 -3.29 -9.48
CA PHE A 11 -2.53 -4.71 -9.79
C PHE A 11 -3.94 -5.23 -9.50
N ILE A 12 -4.51 -4.86 -8.36
CA ILE A 12 -5.86 -5.29 -7.98
C ILE A 12 -6.91 -4.74 -8.96
N ASP A 13 -6.75 -3.51 -9.44
CA ASP A 13 -7.67 -2.93 -10.41
C ASP A 13 -7.55 -3.58 -11.80
N GLU A 14 -6.33 -3.87 -12.29
CA GLU A 14 -6.14 -4.65 -13.52
C GLU A 14 -6.74 -6.05 -13.39
N LEU A 15 -6.58 -6.69 -12.23
CA LEU A 15 -7.11 -8.02 -11.99
C LEU A 15 -8.65 -8.04 -12.00
N LYS A 16 -9.30 -7.01 -11.43
CA LYS A 16 -10.78 -6.88 -11.48
C LYS A 16 -11.32 -6.85 -12.90
N ASP A 17 -10.61 -6.22 -13.83
CA ASP A 17 -11.04 -6.12 -15.23
C ASP A 17 -10.90 -7.45 -15.99
N ILE A 18 -9.99 -8.32 -15.54
CA ILE A 18 -9.68 -9.59 -16.19
C ILE A 18 -10.52 -10.73 -15.62
N VAL A 19 -10.78 -10.73 -14.31
CA VAL A 19 -11.49 -11.80 -13.63
C VAL A 19 -12.96 -11.81 -14.04
N LYS A 20 -13.41 -12.94 -14.58
CA LYS A 20 -14.81 -13.17 -15.00
C LYS A 20 -15.31 -14.45 -14.38
N LEU A 21 -16.52 -14.41 -13.82
CA LEU A 21 -17.20 -15.61 -13.34
C LEU A 21 -17.73 -16.42 -14.52
N ASP A 22 -17.51 -17.73 -14.47
CA ASP A 22 -18.21 -18.66 -15.32
C ASP A 22 -19.59 -19.03 -14.74
N ASP A 23 -20.43 -19.71 -15.53
CA ASP A 23 -21.77 -20.13 -15.13
C ASP A 23 -21.76 -21.00 -13.87
N SER A 24 -20.68 -21.77 -13.64
CA SER A 24 -20.54 -22.66 -12.48
C SER A 24 -20.28 -21.84 -11.22
N ALA A 25 -19.41 -20.84 -11.31
CA ALA A 25 -19.06 -19.91 -10.25
C ALA A 25 -20.25 -19.03 -9.86
N GLN A 26 -21.06 -18.57 -10.83
CA GLN A 26 -22.34 -17.91 -10.55
C GLN A 26 -23.30 -18.81 -9.77
N GLY A 27 -23.37 -20.11 -10.12
CA GLY A 27 -24.15 -21.09 -9.38
C GLY A 27 -23.67 -21.30 -7.94
N ARG A 28 -22.34 -21.38 -7.73
CA ARG A 28 -21.72 -21.45 -6.40
C ARG A 28 -22.03 -20.20 -5.58
N MET A 29 -21.86 -19.03 -6.17
CA MET A 29 -22.16 -17.73 -5.55
C MET A 29 -23.60 -17.65 -5.07
N ALA A 30 -24.58 -17.98 -5.93
CA ALA A 30 -26.00 -17.93 -5.59
C ALA A 30 -26.34 -18.88 -4.42
N THR A 31 -25.74 -20.08 -4.44
CA THR A 31 -25.94 -21.06 -3.36
C THR A 31 -25.29 -20.57 -2.06
N LEU A 32 -24.08 -20.03 -2.13
CA LEU A 32 -23.36 -19.50 -0.98
C LEU A 32 -24.07 -18.30 -0.37
N ALA A 33 -24.69 -17.43 -1.18
CA ALA A 33 -25.52 -16.32 -0.73
C ALA A 33 -26.77 -16.80 0.03
N GLN A 34 -27.40 -17.91 -0.41
CA GLN A 34 -28.50 -18.53 0.33
C GLN A 34 -28.03 -19.08 1.67
N THR A 35 -26.91 -19.81 1.68
CA THR A 35 -26.30 -20.36 2.90
C THR A 35 -25.93 -19.25 3.88
N TRP A 36 -25.35 -18.14 3.39
CA TRP A 36 -25.00 -16.97 4.18
C TRP A 36 -26.21 -16.41 4.94
N ARG A 37 -27.38 -16.33 4.29
CA ARG A 37 -28.63 -15.83 4.91
C ARG A 37 -29.18 -16.75 6.01
N THR A 38 -28.89 -18.05 5.94
CA THR A 38 -29.40 -19.05 6.90
C THR A 38 -28.34 -19.52 7.90
N ARG A 39 -27.15 -18.92 7.90
CA ARG A 39 -26.03 -19.31 8.76
C ARG A 39 -26.36 -19.17 10.25
N ASN A 40 -25.67 -19.95 11.08
CA ASN A 40 -25.71 -19.82 12.53
C ASN A 40 -24.41 -19.19 13.04
N THR A 41 -24.51 -18.04 13.71
CA THR A 41 -23.38 -17.28 14.27
C THR A 41 -23.30 -17.37 15.79
N GLN A 42 -23.87 -18.42 16.41
CA GLN A 42 -23.81 -18.61 17.87
C GLN A 42 -22.38 -18.79 18.39
N ASP A 43 -21.58 -19.57 17.66
CA ASP A 43 -20.17 -19.84 17.93
C ASP A 43 -19.44 -20.25 16.64
N ALA A 44 -18.11 -20.39 16.71
CA ALA A 44 -17.29 -20.73 15.56
C ALA A 44 -17.62 -22.13 14.97
N GLU A 45 -18.06 -23.09 15.80
CA GLU A 45 -18.45 -24.43 15.34
C GLU A 45 -19.76 -24.39 14.54
N SER A 46 -20.72 -23.60 15.01
CA SER A 46 -21.99 -23.36 14.32
C SER A 46 -21.76 -22.64 12.99
N LEU A 47 -20.90 -21.63 12.96
CA LEU A 47 -20.53 -20.92 11.73
C LEU A 47 -19.80 -21.85 10.76
N TRP A 48 -18.92 -22.72 11.28
CA TRP A 48 -18.22 -23.74 10.52
C TRP A 48 -19.19 -24.67 9.78
N GLU A 49 -20.08 -25.33 10.53
CA GLU A 49 -20.99 -26.34 9.96
C GLU A 49 -22.07 -25.74 9.06
N THR A 50 -22.49 -24.49 9.32
CA THR A 50 -23.58 -23.86 8.56
C THR A 50 -23.13 -23.02 7.38
N PHE A 51 -21.86 -22.62 7.29
CA PHE A 51 -21.38 -21.75 6.20
C PHE A 51 -19.96 -22.07 5.73
N LEU A 52 -18.94 -21.98 6.60
CA LEU A 52 -17.54 -22.00 6.16
C LEU A 52 -17.13 -23.33 5.52
N LYS A 53 -17.65 -24.45 6.01
CA LYS A 53 -17.40 -25.77 5.42
C LYS A 53 -17.87 -25.87 3.97
N GLN A 54 -19.01 -25.26 3.65
CA GLN A 54 -19.51 -25.19 2.28
C GLN A 54 -18.69 -24.22 1.43
N ALA A 55 -18.34 -23.04 1.98
CA ALA A 55 -17.48 -22.08 1.30
C ALA A 55 -16.13 -22.70 0.91
N LEU A 56 -15.45 -23.37 1.85
CA LEU A 56 -14.19 -24.06 1.59
C LEU A 56 -14.34 -25.21 0.59
N GLY A 57 -15.46 -25.92 0.61
CA GLY A 57 -15.75 -26.96 -0.38
C GLY A 57 -15.89 -26.40 -1.81
N TYR A 58 -16.42 -25.19 -1.96
CA TYR A 58 -16.47 -24.48 -3.25
C TYR A 58 -15.11 -23.93 -3.68
N LEU A 59 -14.23 -23.64 -2.73
CA LEU A 59 -12.82 -23.31 -2.98
C LEU A 59 -11.94 -24.57 -3.16
N GLU A 60 -12.57 -25.75 -3.16
CA GLU A 60 -11.98 -27.08 -3.30
C GLU A 60 -10.97 -27.49 -2.21
N PHE A 61 -10.87 -26.75 -1.11
CA PHE A 61 -10.04 -27.17 0.02
C PHE A 61 -10.61 -28.40 0.72
N VAL A 62 -9.71 -29.23 1.26
CA VAL A 62 -10.07 -30.33 2.14
C VAL A 62 -9.69 -29.98 3.58
N PRO A 63 -10.60 -29.44 4.40
CA PRO A 63 -10.33 -29.19 5.81
C PRO A 63 -10.53 -30.46 6.66
N PRO A 64 -9.84 -30.57 7.81
CA PRO A 64 -10.10 -31.63 8.78
C PRO A 64 -11.50 -31.49 9.39
N SER A 65 -12.08 -32.59 9.88
CA SER A 65 -13.41 -32.57 10.50
C SER A 65 -13.48 -31.80 11.83
N LYS A 66 -12.33 -31.54 12.46
CA LYS A 66 -12.21 -30.79 13.71
C LYS A 66 -11.04 -29.82 13.61
N PRO A 67 -11.12 -28.67 14.29
CA PRO A 67 -10.00 -27.75 14.39
C PRO A 67 -8.83 -28.39 15.14
N GLU A 68 -7.61 -28.04 14.76
CA GLU A 68 -6.39 -28.48 15.45
C GLU A 68 -6.16 -27.72 16.76
N ALA A 69 -6.51 -26.43 16.75
CA ALA A 69 -6.53 -25.53 17.89
C ALA A 69 -7.75 -24.60 17.77
N PRO A 70 -8.18 -23.87 18.81
CA PRO A 70 -9.37 -23.01 18.73
C PRO A 70 -9.34 -22.05 17.52
N GLY A 71 -10.24 -22.28 16.56
CA GLY A 71 -10.36 -21.52 15.31
C GLY A 71 -9.38 -21.91 14.20
N VAL A 72 -8.48 -22.88 14.39
CA VAL A 72 -7.38 -23.19 13.46
C VAL A 72 -7.69 -24.45 12.65
N TYR A 73 -7.76 -24.28 11.33
CA TYR A 73 -8.01 -25.35 10.37
C TYR A 73 -6.90 -25.37 9.32
N PRO A 74 -5.97 -26.34 9.39
CA PRO A 74 -5.07 -26.61 8.27
C PRO A 74 -5.87 -26.98 7.02
N LEU A 75 -5.47 -26.45 5.88
CA LEU A 75 -6.13 -26.68 4.59
C LEU A 75 -5.23 -27.57 3.73
N TYR A 76 -5.82 -28.61 3.14
CA TYR A 76 -5.14 -29.61 2.35
C TYR A 76 -5.65 -29.63 0.92
N GLU A 77 -4.79 -30.07 0.00
CA GLU A 77 -5.13 -30.26 -1.41
C GLU A 77 -6.14 -31.41 -1.60
N ASP A 78 -5.93 -32.52 -0.87
CA ASP A 78 -6.74 -33.71 -1.00
C ASP A 78 -7.02 -34.42 0.34
N TRP A 79 -7.83 -35.47 0.28
CA TRP A 79 -8.26 -36.27 1.45
C TRP A 79 -7.18 -37.18 2.02
N SER A 80 -5.97 -37.20 1.46
CA SER A 80 -4.83 -37.91 2.06
C SER A 80 -4.25 -37.16 3.25
N PHE A 81 -4.52 -35.86 3.35
CA PHE A 81 -3.99 -34.96 4.39
C PHE A 81 -2.46 -34.94 4.47
N THR A 82 -1.77 -35.25 3.35
CA THR A 82 -0.30 -35.29 3.29
C THR A 82 0.30 -33.91 3.13
N GLU A 83 -0.28 -33.09 2.25
CA GLU A 83 0.24 -31.78 1.89
C GLU A 83 -0.69 -30.68 2.39
N CYS A 84 -0.28 -30.05 3.49
CA CYS A 84 -0.93 -28.85 4.02
C CYS A 84 -0.48 -27.66 3.18
N ILE A 85 -1.40 -27.03 2.45
CA ILE A 85 -1.09 -25.92 1.52
C ILE A 85 -1.36 -24.54 2.13
N SER A 86 -2.23 -24.47 3.14
CA SER A 86 -2.52 -23.22 3.85
C SER A 86 -3.10 -23.48 5.24
N VAL A 87 -3.37 -22.42 6.00
CA VAL A 87 -4.07 -22.44 7.28
C VAL A 87 -5.19 -21.41 7.23
N LEU A 88 -6.40 -21.84 7.61
CA LEU A 88 -7.53 -20.97 7.91
C LEU A 88 -7.59 -20.71 9.42
N TYR A 89 -7.67 -19.45 9.80
CA TYR A 89 -7.98 -19.02 11.15
C TYR A 89 -9.38 -18.39 11.19
N ILE A 90 -10.26 -18.95 12.00
CA ILE A 90 -11.63 -18.48 12.20
C ILE A 90 -11.70 -17.62 13.45
N VAL A 91 -12.16 -16.38 13.30
CA VAL A 91 -12.46 -15.46 14.38
C VAL A 91 -13.83 -15.82 14.98
N GLU A 92 -13.96 -15.76 16.30
CA GLU A 92 -15.23 -16.03 16.97
C GLU A 92 -16.30 -15.02 16.52
N PRO A 93 -17.51 -15.48 16.14
CA PRO A 93 -18.59 -14.59 15.73
C PRO A 93 -18.86 -13.48 16.77
N GLY A 94 -19.01 -12.24 16.30
CA GLY A 94 -19.22 -11.06 17.15
C GLY A 94 -17.95 -10.48 17.79
N SER A 95 -16.78 -11.08 17.54
CA SER A 95 -15.50 -10.45 17.83
C SER A 95 -15.11 -9.48 16.71
N ASP A 96 -14.35 -8.46 17.08
CA ASP A 96 -13.73 -7.54 16.14
C ASP A 96 -12.45 -8.17 15.55
N ILE A 97 -12.42 -8.38 14.24
CA ILE A 97 -11.26 -8.94 13.52
C ILE A 97 -10.03 -8.02 13.62
N ASP A 98 -10.23 -6.72 13.84
CA ASP A 98 -9.18 -5.70 13.99
C ASP A 98 -8.71 -5.52 15.45
N ASN A 99 -9.15 -6.39 16.36
CA ASN A 99 -8.81 -6.26 17.77
C ASN A 99 -7.31 -6.48 18.02
N THR A 100 -6.62 -5.45 18.51
CA THR A 100 -5.18 -5.48 18.84
C THR A 100 -4.87 -5.84 20.29
N SER A 101 -5.89 -6.14 21.11
CA SER A 101 -5.71 -6.49 22.52
C SER A 101 -4.97 -7.82 22.68
N VAL A 102 -4.21 -7.93 23.77
CA VAL A 102 -3.48 -9.17 24.10
C VAL A 102 -4.42 -10.37 24.11
N GLY A 103 -4.06 -11.41 23.35
CA GLY A 103 -4.86 -12.63 23.21
C GLY A 103 -5.99 -12.57 22.19
N ARG A 104 -6.30 -11.38 21.64
CA ARG A 104 -7.28 -11.17 20.56
C ARG A 104 -6.67 -10.68 19.26
N PHE A 105 -5.36 -10.50 19.19
CA PHE A 105 -4.66 -10.22 17.95
C PHE A 105 -4.54 -11.49 17.08
N TYR A 106 -5.54 -11.71 16.22
CA TYR A 106 -5.67 -12.91 15.40
C TYR A 106 -4.62 -13.07 14.29
N PRO A 107 -4.16 -12.00 13.59
CA PRO A 107 -3.11 -12.11 12.58
C PRO A 107 -1.84 -12.76 13.12
N ALA A 108 -1.42 -12.41 14.34
CA ALA A 108 -0.25 -13.04 14.97
C ALA A 108 -0.42 -14.54 15.21
N LYS A 109 -1.64 -14.99 15.55
CA LYS A 109 -1.93 -16.42 15.75
C LYS A 109 -1.87 -17.19 14.44
N LEU A 110 -2.46 -16.63 13.37
CA LEU A 110 -2.38 -17.22 12.03
C LEU A 110 -0.92 -17.34 11.57
N LEU A 111 -0.16 -16.25 11.63
CA LEU A 111 1.23 -16.21 11.16
C LEU A 111 2.15 -17.14 11.96
N ALA A 112 1.88 -17.35 13.25
CA ALA A 112 2.61 -18.34 14.05
C ALA A 112 2.42 -19.76 13.47
N HIS A 113 1.18 -20.16 13.19
CA HIS A 113 0.89 -21.47 12.59
C HIS A 113 1.43 -21.62 11.17
N LEU A 114 1.42 -20.56 10.36
CA LEU A 114 2.06 -20.58 9.03
C LEU A 114 3.56 -20.82 9.14
N ARG A 115 4.26 -20.10 10.05
CA ARG A 115 5.71 -20.25 10.25
C ARG A 115 6.09 -21.63 10.79
N GLU A 116 5.31 -22.18 11.72
CA GLU A 116 5.51 -23.55 12.23
C GLU A 116 5.47 -24.59 11.10
N ARG A 117 4.63 -24.34 10.08
CA ARG A 117 4.44 -25.21 8.91
C ARG A 117 5.30 -24.84 7.70
N LYS A 118 6.09 -23.77 7.79
CA LYS A 118 6.85 -23.19 6.67
C LYS A 118 5.96 -22.84 5.46
N LEU A 119 4.77 -22.32 5.73
CA LEU A 119 3.82 -21.86 4.72
C LEU A 119 3.89 -20.34 4.53
N ASN A 120 3.68 -19.91 3.29
CA ASN A 120 3.76 -18.50 2.91
C ASN A 120 2.41 -17.78 3.04
N TRP A 121 1.31 -18.45 2.71
CA TRP A 121 0.00 -17.82 2.59
C TRP A 121 -1.02 -18.43 3.54
N GLY A 122 -1.82 -17.58 4.19
CA GLY A 122 -2.88 -18.00 5.11
C GLY A 122 -4.10 -17.11 5.10
N ILE A 123 -5.21 -17.66 5.58
CA ILE A 123 -6.53 -17.05 5.51
C ILE A 123 -7.03 -16.76 6.93
N LEU A 124 -7.54 -15.55 7.15
CA LEU A 124 -8.21 -15.14 8.39
C LEU A 124 -9.64 -14.71 8.05
N THR A 125 -10.64 -15.24 8.77
CA THR A 125 -12.05 -14.90 8.49
C THR A 125 -12.95 -14.97 9.71
N ASP A 126 -13.99 -14.15 9.73
CA ASP A 126 -15.17 -14.26 10.61
C ASP A 126 -16.41 -14.80 9.86
N GLY A 127 -16.21 -15.29 8.63
CA GLY A 127 -17.25 -15.65 7.67
C GLY A 127 -17.70 -14.50 6.78
N ALA A 128 -17.81 -13.28 7.31
CA ALA A 128 -18.25 -12.10 6.55
C ALA A 128 -17.10 -11.52 5.73
N CYS A 129 -15.94 -11.35 6.36
CA CYS A 129 -14.73 -10.80 5.79
C CYS A 129 -13.67 -11.89 5.67
N TRP A 130 -12.99 -11.93 4.54
CA TRP A 130 -11.90 -12.87 4.27
C TRP A 130 -10.62 -12.08 4.03
N ARG A 131 -9.60 -12.34 4.85
CA ARG A 131 -8.29 -11.70 4.75
C ARG A 131 -7.24 -12.71 4.35
N LEU A 132 -6.47 -12.37 3.33
CA LEU A 132 -5.28 -13.13 2.94
C LEU A 132 -4.05 -12.45 3.52
N TYR A 133 -3.19 -13.23 4.18
CA TYR A 133 -1.92 -12.79 4.75
C TYR A 133 -0.75 -13.54 4.10
N SER A 134 0.41 -12.89 4.05
CA SER A 134 1.67 -13.52 3.63
C SER A 134 2.74 -13.40 4.71
N THR A 135 3.46 -14.48 4.98
CA THR A 135 4.66 -14.44 5.84
C THR A 135 5.85 -13.75 5.15
N MET A 136 5.78 -13.55 3.83
CA MET A 136 6.82 -12.93 3.00
C MET A 136 6.65 -11.40 2.84
N SER A 137 5.59 -10.82 3.40
CA SER A 137 5.44 -9.36 3.45
C SER A 137 6.48 -8.73 4.39
N SER A 138 6.87 -7.48 4.12
CA SER A 138 7.74 -6.69 5.00
C SER A 138 7.07 -6.32 6.33
N ARG A 139 5.73 -6.25 6.36
CA ARG A 139 4.91 -6.03 7.55
C ARG A 139 3.83 -7.11 7.64
N PRO A 140 4.20 -8.37 7.93
CA PRO A 140 3.31 -9.52 7.78
C PRO A 140 2.07 -9.48 8.69
N TYR A 141 2.08 -8.65 9.74
CA TYR A 141 0.96 -8.46 10.65
C TYR A 141 -0.02 -7.35 10.22
N GLU A 142 0.40 -6.48 9.30
CA GLU A 142 -0.34 -5.31 8.83
C GLU A 142 -0.77 -5.44 7.37
N ASP A 143 0.05 -6.09 6.54
CA ASP A 143 -0.23 -6.24 5.12
C ASP A 143 -1.19 -7.42 4.88
N TYR A 144 -2.35 -7.10 4.35
CA TYR A 144 -3.34 -8.08 3.92
C TYR A 144 -4.19 -7.55 2.78
N VAL A 145 -4.86 -8.45 2.06
CA VAL A 145 -6.00 -8.08 1.22
C VAL A 145 -7.27 -8.59 1.88
N GLU A 146 -8.27 -7.73 1.99
CA GLU A 146 -9.57 -8.03 2.59
C GLU A 146 -10.66 -8.05 1.52
N LEU A 147 -11.47 -9.10 1.57
CA LEU A 147 -12.64 -9.27 0.72
C LEU A 147 -13.89 -9.35 1.61
N PRO A 148 -14.81 -8.36 1.51
CA PRO A 148 -16.08 -8.37 2.23
C PRO A 148 -17.07 -9.33 1.54
N LEU A 149 -16.88 -10.64 1.72
CA LEU A 149 -17.66 -11.68 1.06
C LEU A 149 -19.17 -11.54 1.36
N ALA A 150 -19.55 -11.15 2.58
CA ALA A 150 -20.94 -10.91 2.94
C ALA A 150 -21.60 -9.86 2.03
N GLU A 151 -20.93 -8.72 1.83
CA GLU A 151 -21.40 -7.63 0.99
C GLU A 151 -21.48 -8.07 -0.47
N ALA A 152 -20.47 -8.80 -0.95
CA ALA A 152 -20.46 -9.34 -2.31
C ALA A 152 -21.64 -10.30 -2.57
N LEU A 153 -21.93 -11.20 -1.63
CA LEU A 153 -23.03 -12.15 -1.74
C LEU A 153 -24.41 -11.48 -1.62
N GLU A 154 -24.55 -10.48 -0.75
CA GLU A 154 -25.81 -9.75 -0.57
C GLU A 154 -26.10 -8.82 -1.75
N GLY A 155 -25.06 -8.15 -2.28
CA GLY A 155 -25.11 -7.28 -3.44
C GLY A 155 -25.18 -8.02 -4.79
N SER A 156 -24.94 -9.33 -4.80
CA SER A 156 -24.72 -10.11 -6.04
C SER A 156 -23.60 -9.51 -6.90
N ASP A 157 -22.52 -9.08 -6.25
CA ASP A 157 -21.35 -8.51 -6.91
C ASP A 157 -20.45 -9.62 -7.49
N GLU A 158 -20.62 -9.86 -8.79
CA GLU A 158 -19.90 -10.88 -9.54
C GLU A 158 -18.40 -10.58 -9.66
N ALA A 159 -17.99 -9.32 -9.75
CA ALA A 159 -16.57 -8.97 -9.85
C ALA A 159 -15.87 -9.27 -8.52
N GLU A 160 -16.48 -8.88 -7.41
CA GLU A 160 -15.95 -9.11 -6.08
C GLU A 160 -15.91 -10.60 -5.72
N TYR A 161 -16.93 -11.38 -6.10
CA TYR A 161 -16.91 -12.83 -5.91
C TYR A 161 -15.93 -13.55 -6.86
N GLY A 162 -15.71 -13.03 -8.06
CA GLY A 162 -14.63 -13.51 -8.94
C GLY A 162 -13.26 -13.36 -8.29
N LEU A 163 -12.99 -12.21 -7.66
CA LEU A 163 -11.77 -12.01 -6.88
C LEU A 163 -11.68 -12.97 -5.68
N PHE A 164 -12.82 -13.31 -5.07
CA PHE A 164 -12.86 -14.29 -3.98
C PHE A 164 -12.36 -15.66 -4.44
N GLU A 165 -12.85 -16.15 -5.58
CA GLU A 165 -12.35 -17.40 -6.12
C GLU A 165 -10.90 -17.29 -6.60
N HIS A 166 -10.49 -16.15 -7.18
CA HIS A 166 -9.10 -15.96 -7.60
C HIS A 166 -8.11 -16.03 -6.44
N PHE A 167 -8.37 -15.36 -5.31
CA PHE A 167 -7.42 -15.30 -4.19
C PHE A 167 -7.56 -16.45 -3.19
N PHE A 168 -8.75 -17.03 -3.05
CA PHE A 168 -9.01 -18.02 -2.00
C PHE A 168 -9.24 -19.43 -2.54
N HIS A 169 -9.25 -19.70 -3.84
CA HIS A 169 -9.33 -21.09 -4.34
C HIS A 169 -8.05 -21.87 -4.02
N LYS A 170 -8.14 -23.20 -3.80
CA LYS A 170 -6.96 -24.02 -3.45
C LYS A 170 -5.80 -23.85 -4.43
N ASP A 171 -6.10 -23.70 -5.72
CA ASP A 171 -5.10 -23.57 -6.80
C ASP A 171 -4.24 -22.30 -6.63
N SER A 172 -4.73 -21.31 -5.87
CA SER A 172 -3.95 -20.15 -5.47
C SER A 172 -2.75 -20.50 -4.58
N PHE A 173 -2.85 -21.60 -3.86
CA PHE A 173 -1.89 -22.04 -2.83
C PHE A 173 -1.09 -23.27 -3.25
N ILE A 174 -1.53 -24.00 -4.27
CA ILE A 174 -0.81 -25.18 -4.79
C ILE A 174 0.47 -24.72 -5.46
N VAL A 175 1.55 -25.43 -5.15
CA VAL A 175 2.85 -25.18 -5.75
C VAL A 175 2.90 -25.73 -7.16
N GLU A 176 3.28 -24.90 -8.12
CA GLU A 176 3.51 -25.34 -9.49
C GLU A 176 4.88 -26.04 -9.59
N GLU A 177 4.89 -27.33 -9.93
CA GLU A 177 6.13 -28.08 -10.21
C GLU A 177 6.71 -27.64 -11.57
N HIS A 178 7.44 -26.53 -11.60
CA HIS A 178 8.24 -26.12 -12.76
C HIS A 178 9.62 -26.81 -12.80
N GLU A 179 10.18 -27.02 -13.99
CA GLU A 179 11.50 -27.66 -14.23
C GLU A 179 12.68 -26.99 -13.49
N ASP A 180 12.54 -25.74 -13.02
CA ASP A 180 13.53 -25.04 -12.19
C ASP A 180 13.49 -25.43 -10.69
N ALA A 181 12.56 -26.30 -10.26
CA ALA A 181 12.43 -26.76 -8.88
C ALA A 181 13.69 -27.49 -8.35
N GLU A 182 14.51 -28.07 -9.22
CA GLU A 182 15.79 -28.67 -8.81
C GLU A 182 16.85 -27.62 -8.42
N LYS A 183 16.80 -26.41 -9.00
CA LYS A 183 17.71 -25.29 -8.64
C LYS A 183 17.24 -24.58 -7.38
N ALA A 184 15.93 -24.41 -7.20
CA ALA A 184 15.36 -23.76 -6.01
C ALA A 184 15.60 -24.56 -4.71
N ARG A 185 15.81 -25.88 -4.79
CA ARG A 185 16.11 -26.74 -3.64
C ARG A 185 17.53 -26.59 -3.07
N GLN A 186 18.44 -25.90 -3.77
CA GLN A 186 19.85 -25.72 -3.33
C GLN A 186 20.10 -24.41 -2.57
N ASP A 187 19.14 -23.49 -2.56
CA ASP A 187 19.22 -22.26 -1.79
C ASP A 187 18.47 -22.47 -0.47
N GLU A 188 19.18 -22.58 0.65
CA GLU A 188 18.59 -22.75 2.01
C GLU A 188 17.88 -21.48 2.52
N SER A 189 17.66 -20.49 1.65
CA SER A 189 16.74 -19.39 1.90
C SER A 189 15.29 -19.90 1.78
N VAL A 190 14.48 -19.54 2.78
CA VAL A 190 13.08 -19.97 3.00
C VAL A 190 12.33 -20.32 1.69
N GLY A 191 12.00 -21.60 1.54
CA GLY A 191 11.26 -22.25 0.46
C GLY A 191 10.49 -21.35 -0.51
N ILE A 192 11.09 -21.10 -1.67
CA ILE A 192 10.43 -20.53 -2.84
C ILE A 192 9.67 -21.66 -3.55
N TYR A 193 8.55 -22.07 -2.96
CA TYR A 193 7.51 -22.78 -3.68
C TYR A 193 6.73 -21.72 -4.45
N LYS A 194 6.67 -21.80 -5.79
CA LYS A 194 5.91 -20.83 -6.60
C LYS A 194 4.47 -21.32 -6.76
N CYS A 195 3.53 -20.65 -6.10
CA CYS A 195 2.10 -20.78 -6.37
C CYS A 195 1.59 -19.56 -7.13
N ARG A 196 0.32 -19.59 -7.56
CA ARG A 196 -0.32 -18.45 -8.24
C ARG A 196 -0.25 -17.16 -7.42
N LEU A 197 -0.40 -17.20 -6.09
CA LEU A 197 -0.28 -16.00 -5.25
C LEU A 197 1.14 -15.40 -5.25
N ASP A 198 2.18 -16.23 -5.40
CA ASP A 198 3.56 -15.73 -5.54
C ASP A 198 3.77 -15.06 -6.90
N HIS A 199 3.14 -15.58 -7.95
CA HIS A 199 3.13 -14.95 -9.27
C HIS A 199 2.37 -13.62 -9.24
N ASP A 200 1.19 -13.58 -8.60
CA ASP A 200 0.41 -12.35 -8.40
C ASP A 200 1.23 -11.31 -7.63
N ARG A 201 1.96 -11.72 -6.58
CA ARG A 201 2.84 -10.81 -5.82
C ARG A 201 3.99 -10.28 -6.69
N LYS A 202 4.59 -11.12 -7.52
CA LYS A 202 5.65 -10.71 -8.45
C LYS A 202 5.13 -9.74 -9.51
N GLN A 203 3.99 -10.04 -10.12
CA GLN A 203 3.34 -9.17 -11.10
C GLN A 203 2.95 -7.82 -10.48
N SER A 204 2.45 -7.84 -9.24
CA SER A 204 2.15 -6.63 -8.48
C SER A 204 3.37 -5.73 -8.28
N GLU A 205 4.55 -6.29 -7.99
CA GLU A 205 5.81 -5.54 -7.89
C GLU A 205 6.27 -5.04 -9.27
N GLU A 206 6.14 -5.84 -10.33
CA GLU A 206 6.48 -5.42 -11.70
C GLU A 206 5.63 -4.23 -12.16
N ILE A 207 4.33 -4.24 -11.88
CA ILE A 207 3.43 -3.10 -12.16
C ILE A 207 3.87 -1.86 -11.38
N LEU A 208 4.23 -2.02 -10.10
CA LEU A 208 4.70 -0.91 -9.28
C LEU A 208 6.01 -0.32 -9.82
N GLU A 209 6.92 -1.18 -10.25
CA GLU A 209 8.19 -0.79 -10.87
C GLU A 209 7.97 -0.01 -12.17
N GLU A 210 7.14 -0.53 -13.08
CA GLU A 210 6.89 0.05 -14.41
C GLU A 210 6.04 1.31 -14.34
N LYS A 211 4.98 1.32 -13.53
CA LYS A 211 3.99 2.42 -13.51
C LYS A 211 4.28 3.48 -12.46
N VAL A 212 5.10 3.21 -11.45
CA VAL A 212 5.31 4.15 -10.35
C VAL A 212 6.78 4.51 -10.18
N LYS A 213 7.64 3.54 -9.89
CA LYS A 213 9.05 3.81 -9.59
C LYS A 213 9.80 4.36 -10.80
N SER A 214 9.72 3.67 -11.96
CA SER A 214 10.43 4.09 -13.17
C SER A 214 10.01 5.49 -13.66
N PRO A 215 8.70 5.82 -13.76
CA PRO A 215 8.28 7.17 -14.14
C PRO A 215 8.63 8.23 -13.09
N PHE A 216 8.57 7.90 -11.79
CA PHE A 216 8.99 8.82 -10.73
C PHE A 216 10.49 9.17 -10.86
N LEU A 217 11.34 8.15 -10.99
CA LEU A 217 12.79 8.34 -11.20
C LEU A 217 13.08 9.10 -12.49
N GLY A 218 12.33 8.84 -13.56
CA GLY A 218 12.47 9.59 -14.82
C GLY A 218 12.12 11.08 -14.70
N GLN A 219 11.36 11.49 -13.70
CA GLN A 219 10.95 12.89 -13.47
C GLN A 219 11.79 13.58 -12.37
N VAL A 220 12.56 12.83 -11.57
CA VAL A 220 13.22 13.38 -10.38
C VAL A 220 14.35 14.35 -10.72
N ASP A 221 15.01 14.15 -11.86
CA ASP A 221 15.98 15.10 -12.42
C ASP A 221 15.35 16.48 -12.62
N GLU A 222 14.16 16.51 -13.20
CA GLU A 222 13.43 17.75 -13.44
C GLU A 222 13.00 18.38 -12.11
N VAL A 223 12.52 17.58 -11.14
CA VAL A 223 12.20 18.07 -9.79
C VAL A 223 13.39 18.76 -9.15
N LEU A 224 14.56 18.10 -9.13
CA LEU A 224 15.80 18.65 -8.59
C LEU A 224 16.19 19.94 -9.31
N GLN A 225 16.12 19.95 -10.64
CA GLN A 225 16.43 21.14 -11.44
C GLN A 225 15.54 22.34 -11.06
N TYR A 226 14.23 22.15 -10.90
CA TYR A 226 13.33 23.24 -10.51
C TYR A 226 13.60 23.74 -9.09
N ILE A 227 13.82 22.83 -8.14
CA ILE A 227 14.12 23.21 -6.75
C ILE A 227 15.45 23.97 -6.67
N CYS A 228 16.52 23.42 -7.25
CA CYS A 228 17.84 24.06 -7.25
C CYS A 228 17.80 25.43 -7.94
N ASN A 229 17.16 25.54 -9.11
CA ASN A 229 17.04 26.83 -9.80
C ASN A 229 16.20 27.84 -9.02
N GLY A 230 15.16 27.39 -8.31
CA GLY A 230 14.37 28.26 -7.44
C GLY A 230 15.18 28.81 -6.28
N PHE A 231 16.04 27.98 -5.66
CA PHE A 231 16.96 28.46 -4.62
C PHE A 231 18.02 29.41 -5.17
N ILE A 232 18.61 29.10 -6.33
CA ILE A 232 19.55 30.00 -7.01
C ILE A 232 18.90 31.35 -7.35
N PHE A 233 17.61 31.34 -7.70
CA PHE A 233 16.86 32.57 -7.93
C PHE A 233 16.69 33.39 -6.64
N ASP A 234 16.42 32.74 -5.52
CA ASP A 234 16.16 33.38 -4.23
C ASP A 234 17.43 34.01 -3.60
N THR A 235 18.60 33.37 -3.76
CA THR A 235 19.88 33.90 -3.26
C THR A 235 20.36 35.16 -4.00
N GLN A 236 19.81 35.43 -5.20
CA GLN A 236 20.16 36.57 -6.08
C GLN A 236 21.64 36.65 -6.49
N LYS A 237 22.37 35.52 -6.44
CA LYS A 237 23.77 35.43 -6.88
C LYS A 237 23.88 35.04 -8.36
N THR A 238 24.97 35.46 -9.00
CA THR A 238 25.29 35.01 -10.36
C THR A 238 26.08 33.68 -10.34
N GLY A 239 26.01 32.88 -11.42
CA GLY A 239 26.57 31.52 -11.44
C GLY A 239 28.07 31.42 -11.13
N GLU A 240 28.84 32.47 -11.41
CA GLU A 240 30.28 32.58 -11.13
C GLU A 240 30.61 32.90 -9.66
N GLU A 241 29.62 33.34 -8.89
CA GLU A 241 29.77 33.72 -7.48
C GLU A 241 29.66 32.52 -6.52
N TYR A 242 29.12 31.39 -7.00
CA TYR A 242 28.93 30.20 -6.18
C TYR A 242 30.22 29.42 -6.00
N THR A 243 30.58 29.17 -4.74
CA THR A 243 31.61 28.19 -4.39
C THR A 243 31.10 26.76 -4.60
N GLU A 244 32.00 25.78 -4.65
CA GLU A 244 31.61 24.36 -4.70
C GLU A 244 30.78 23.97 -3.46
N ASP A 245 31.17 24.45 -2.28
CA ASP A 245 30.43 24.21 -1.02
C ASP A 245 29.01 24.77 -1.07
N GLU A 246 28.79 25.97 -1.64
CA GLU A 246 27.46 26.56 -1.76
C GLU A 246 26.57 25.79 -2.76
N ARG A 247 27.16 25.26 -3.83
CA ARG A 247 26.42 24.42 -4.79
C ARG A 247 26.03 23.09 -4.15
N ALA A 248 26.94 22.49 -3.38
CA ALA A 248 26.66 21.28 -2.62
C ALA A 248 25.55 21.53 -1.58
N GLU A 249 25.59 22.63 -0.82
CA GLU A 249 24.56 22.97 0.16
C GLU A 249 23.18 23.15 -0.49
N ILE A 250 23.08 23.82 -1.64
CA ILE A 250 21.82 23.96 -2.40
C ILE A 250 21.29 22.59 -2.82
N PHE A 251 22.16 21.75 -3.37
CA PHE A 251 21.76 20.41 -3.82
C PHE A 251 21.32 19.52 -2.66
N GLU A 252 22.10 19.45 -1.58
CA GLU A 252 21.75 18.71 -0.37
C GLU A 252 20.42 19.20 0.22
N SER A 253 20.20 20.52 0.24
CA SER A 253 18.94 21.12 0.69
C SER A 253 17.77 20.74 -0.22
N ALA A 254 17.99 20.68 -1.54
CA ALA A 254 16.97 20.25 -2.50
C ALA A 254 16.58 18.79 -2.28
N VAL A 255 17.56 17.90 -2.10
CA VAL A 255 17.32 16.48 -1.80
C VAL A 255 16.56 16.32 -0.48
N LYS A 256 16.97 17.05 0.58
CA LYS A 256 16.26 17.03 1.87
C LYS A 256 14.83 17.55 1.77
N LEU A 257 14.58 18.57 0.95
CA LEU A 257 13.22 19.05 0.68
C LEU A 257 12.37 17.98 -0.01
N ILE A 258 12.91 17.29 -1.03
CA ILE A 258 12.23 16.16 -1.68
C ILE A 258 11.91 15.09 -0.63
N TYR A 259 12.86 14.75 0.23
CA TYR A 259 12.65 13.75 1.27
C TYR A 259 11.58 14.16 2.29
N ARG A 260 11.53 15.44 2.71
CA ARG A 260 10.43 15.98 3.53
C ARG A 260 9.08 15.80 2.83
N CYS A 261 8.99 16.09 1.53
CA CYS A 261 7.77 15.88 0.75
C CYS A 261 7.40 14.39 0.66
N LEU A 262 8.36 13.50 0.36
CA LEU A 262 8.14 12.05 0.30
C LEU A 262 7.62 11.49 1.62
N PHE A 263 8.17 11.95 2.75
CA PHE A 263 7.67 11.58 4.07
C PHE A 263 6.22 12.02 4.27
N LEU A 264 5.87 13.26 3.91
CA LEU A 264 4.50 13.78 4.03
C LEU A 264 3.52 13.00 3.13
N PHE A 265 3.90 12.73 1.88
CA PHE A 265 3.10 11.89 0.97
C PHE A 265 2.85 10.51 1.55
N TYR A 266 3.89 9.87 2.07
CA TYR A 266 3.79 8.55 2.67
C TYR A 266 2.94 8.56 3.94
N ALA A 267 3.13 9.54 4.81
CA ALA A 267 2.40 9.66 6.06
C ALA A 267 0.89 9.89 5.83
N GLU A 268 0.52 10.74 4.87
CA GLU A 268 -0.88 10.93 4.48
C GLU A 268 -1.47 9.69 3.81
N ALA A 269 -0.76 9.09 2.85
CA ALA A 269 -1.21 7.89 2.15
C ALA A 269 -1.45 6.71 3.11
N ARG A 270 -0.65 6.60 4.17
CA ARG A 270 -0.79 5.59 5.23
C ARG A 270 -1.69 6.01 6.38
N ARG A 271 -2.40 7.14 6.26
CA ARG A 271 -3.32 7.68 7.28
C ARG A 271 -2.67 7.90 8.65
N LEU A 272 -1.37 8.19 8.66
CA LEU A 272 -0.63 8.60 9.86
C LEU A 272 -0.88 10.08 10.17
N LEU A 273 -1.30 10.85 9.16
CA LEU A 273 -1.69 12.25 9.26
C LEU A 273 -3.14 12.46 8.77
N PRO A 274 -3.98 13.19 9.54
CA PRO A 274 -3.72 13.60 10.91
C PRO A 274 -3.74 12.37 11.83
N SER A 275 -3.01 12.45 12.94
CA SER A 275 -2.96 11.36 13.91
C SER A 275 -4.25 11.24 14.73
N ASP A 276 -5.06 12.30 14.77
CA ASP A 276 -6.43 12.31 15.32
C ASP A 276 -7.47 12.24 14.18
N PRO A 277 -8.19 11.11 14.01
CA PRO A 277 -9.21 10.96 12.98
C PRO A 277 -10.35 11.98 13.05
N ASP A 278 -10.68 12.49 14.24
CA ASP A 278 -11.75 13.49 14.41
C ASP A 278 -11.39 14.84 13.77
N LYS A 279 -10.10 15.03 13.43
CA LYS A 279 -9.56 16.23 12.78
C LYS A 279 -9.35 16.08 11.27
N ALA A 280 -9.66 14.91 10.70
CA ALA A 280 -9.41 14.60 9.29
C ALA A 280 -9.97 15.65 8.33
N GLU A 281 -11.23 16.08 8.51
CA GLU A 281 -11.86 17.08 7.64
C GLU A 281 -11.16 18.45 7.70
N LEU A 282 -10.71 18.86 8.89
CA LEU A 282 -10.01 20.12 9.08
C LEU A 282 -8.61 20.08 8.47
N TYR A 283 -7.88 18.98 8.70
CA TYR A 283 -6.55 18.77 8.15
C TYR A 283 -6.54 18.70 6.62
N GLN A 284 -7.58 18.15 6.00
CA GLN A 284 -7.62 17.89 4.55
C GLN A 284 -7.31 19.12 3.69
N ARG A 285 -7.66 20.34 4.14
CA ARG A 285 -7.36 21.58 3.38
C ARG A 285 -5.90 22.02 3.48
N HIS A 286 -5.19 21.52 4.48
CA HIS A 286 -3.80 21.84 4.79
C HIS A 286 -2.84 20.70 4.42
N SER A 287 -3.37 19.58 3.92
CA SER A 287 -2.60 18.41 3.52
C SER A 287 -1.66 18.69 2.34
N ILE A 288 -0.62 17.86 2.18
CA ILE A 288 0.25 17.87 1.02
C ILE A 288 -0.53 17.53 -0.26
N GLN A 289 -1.57 16.70 -0.17
CA GLN A 289 -2.46 16.43 -1.31
C GLN A 289 -3.19 17.71 -1.77
N ALA A 290 -3.72 18.51 -0.84
CA ALA A 290 -4.36 19.78 -1.19
C ALA A 290 -3.38 20.76 -1.84
N LEU A 291 -2.17 20.83 -1.30
CA LEU A 291 -1.07 21.63 -1.87
C LEU A 291 -0.71 21.18 -3.30
N CYS A 292 -0.63 19.87 -3.54
CA CYS A 292 -0.35 19.33 -4.88
C CYS A 292 -1.51 19.56 -5.85
N GLY A 293 -2.75 19.59 -5.36
CA GLY A 293 -3.92 20.02 -6.14
C GLY A 293 -3.81 21.47 -6.62
N GLU A 294 -3.28 22.38 -5.80
CA GLU A 294 -2.98 23.75 -6.23
C GLU A 294 -1.81 23.81 -7.23
N ALA A 295 -0.76 23.01 -7.02
CA ALA A 295 0.37 22.90 -7.95
C ALA A 295 -0.09 22.39 -9.34
N ARG A 296 -0.96 21.39 -9.38
CA ARG A 296 -1.56 20.83 -10.60
C ARG A 296 -2.30 21.87 -11.44
N LYS A 297 -2.95 22.85 -10.81
CA LYS A 297 -3.64 23.94 -11.54
C LYS A 297 -2.70 24.78 -12.39
N PHE A 298 -1.42 24.92 -12.01
CA PHE A 298 -0.43 25.61 -12.83
C PHE A 298 -0.09 24.81 -14.09
N ARG A 299 0.12 23.48 -13.98
CA ARG A 299 0.41 22.61 -15.13
C ARG A 299 -0.67 22.75 -16.22
N TRP A 300 -1.93 22.70 -15.81
CA TRP A 300 -3.07 22.75 -16.73
C TRP A 300 -3.61 24.18 -16.98
N GLY A 301 -2.84 25.21 -16.63
CA GLY A 301 -3.14 26.61 -16.97
C GLY A 301 -4.36 27.22 -16.30
N GLN A 302 -4.88 26.57 -15.25
CA GLN A 302 -6.00 27.02 -14.42
C GLN A 302 -5.57 28.07 -13.38
N ARG A 303 -4.27 28.12 -13.07
CA ARG A 303 -3.65 29.06 -12.14
C ARG A 303 -2.39 29.66 -12.78
N ARG A 304 -2.14 30.96 -12.58
CA ARG A 304 -1.12 31.75 -13.33
C ARG A 304 -0.35 32.78 -12.51
N ASP A 305 -0.61 32.89 -11.22
CA ASP A 305 0.07 33.76 -10.26
C ASP A 305 1.41 33.15 -9.85
N THR A 306 2.31 33.04 -10.83
CA THR A 306 3.59 32.34 -10.74
C THR A 306 4.65 33.11 -9.93
N ASP A 307 4.44 34.40 -9.67
CA ASP A 307 5.36 35.26 -8.93
C ASP A 307 5.13 35.24 -7.40
N HIS A 308 4.10 34.53 -6.94
CA HIS A 308 3.77 34.36 -5.53
C HIS A 308 4.57 33.22 -4.85
N TYR A 309 4.43 33.11 -3.53
CA TYR A 309 5.14 32.15 -2.66
C TYR A 309 4.18 31.40 -1.72
N ASP A 310 2.89 31.37 -2.03
CA ASP A 310 1.87 30.76 -1.16
C ASP A 310 2.00 29.24 -1.08
N LEU A 311 2.40 28.55 -2.18
CA LEU A 311 2.65 27.11 -2.15
C LEU A 311 3.77 26.78 -1.16
N TRP A 312 4.88 27.54 -1.20
CA TRP A 312 5.99 27.39 -0.26
C TRP A 312 5.55 27.63 1.19
N LYS A 313 4.82 28.72 1.44
CA LYS A 313 4.31 29.04 2.79
C LYS A 313 3.38 27.98 3.34
N HIS A 314 2.54 27.38 2.49
CA HIS A 314 1.69 26.25 2.86
C HIS A 314 2.56 25.05 3.25
N LEU A 315 3.52 24.63 2.40
CA LEU A 315 4.42 23.52 2.74
C LEU A 315 5.15 23.77 4.07
N LYS A 316 5.70 24.97 4.28
CA LYS A 316 6.39 25.33 5.52
C LYS A 316 5.47 25.25 6.74
N GLY A 317 4.22 25.68 6.61
CA GLY A 317 3.22 25.51 7.66
C GLY A 317 3.01 24.04 8.03
N LEU A 318 2.91 23.16 7.02
CA LEU A 318 2.77 21.72 7.23
C LEU A 318 4.03 21.08 7.83
N ILE A 319 5.21 21.44 7.34
CA ILE A 319 6.51 21.02 7.89
C ILE A 319 6.61 21.37 9.38
N ASN A 320 6.29 22.61 9.74
CA ASN A 320 6.36 23.06 11.14
C ASN A 320 5.33 22.34 12.01
N ALA A 321 4.10 22.16 11.51
CA ALA A 321 3.06 21.43 12.22
C ALA A 321 3.45 19.96 12.47
N VAL A 322 4.16 19.33 11.54
CA VAL A 322 4.69 17.97 11.72
C VAL A 322 5.90 17.95 12.65
N ASN A 323 6.79 18.95 12.60
CA ASN A 323 7.94 19.04 13.50
C ASN A 323 7.52 19.21 14.97
N ASP A 324 6.76 20.27 15.24
CA ASP A 324 6.43 20.70 16.61
C ASP A 324 5.17 20.02 17.16
N GLY A 325 4.34 19.48 16.25
CA GLY A 325 2.99 19.04 16.54
C GLY A 325 1.99 20.19 16.46
N ASP A 326 0.77 19.87 16.02
CA ASP A 326 -0.33 20.82 15.98
C ASP A 326 -1.65 20.15 16.40
N PRO A 327 -2.07 20.30 17.67
CA PRO A 327 -3.32 19.73 18.17
C PRO A 327 -4.58 20.28 17.48
N GLU A 328 -4.53 21.46 16.86
CA GLU A 328 -5.68 22.02 16.14
C GLU A 328 -6.02 21.13 14.94
N TYR A 329 -5.01 20.73 14.18
CA TYR A 329 -5.11 19.84 13.03
C TYR A 329 -4.93 18.35 13.37
N GLY A 330 -4.76 18.00 14.64
CA GLY A 330 -4.62 16.60 15.07
C GLY A 330 -3.26 15.97 14.71
N ILE A 331 -2.21 16.77 14.57
CA ILE A 331 -0.86 16.33 14.21
C ILE A 331 -0.03 16.16 15.49
N MET A 332 0.53 14.97 15.70
CA MET A 332 1.53 14.76 16.75
C MET A 332 2.92 15.16 16.23
N GLY A 333 3.71 15.82 17.08
CA GLY A 333 5.06 16.26 16.73
C GLY A 333 6.00 15.09 16.44
N TYR A 334 6.76 15.20 15.36
CA TYR A 334 7.76 14.26 14.90
C TYR A 334 9.16 14.81 15.19
N ASN A 335 9.71 14.45 16.35
CA ASN A 335 11.00 14.94 16.85
C ASN A 335 12.22 14.20 16.25
N GLY A 336 12.29 14.11 14.91
CA GLY A 336 13.31 13.34 14.19
C GLY A 336 14.42 14.16 13.54
N GLY A 337 14.46 15.49 13.72
CA GLY A 337 15.43 16.41 13.09
C GLY A 337 15.16 16.69 11.60
N LEU A 338 14.55 15.74 10.88
CA LEU A 338 14.25 15.88 9.45
C LEU A 338 13.49 17.17 9.10
N PHE A 339 12.51 17.56 9.92
CA PHE A 339 11.68 18.75 9.71
C PHE A 339 12.17 19.99 10.46
N ASP A 340 13.31 19.89 11.15
CA ASP A 340 13.88 20.98 11.92
C ASP A 340 14.61 21.95 10.98
N ASP A 341 14.09 23.17 10.87
CA ASP A 341 14.72 24.23 10.07
C ASP A 341 15.91 24.90 10.77
N GLU A 342 16.06 24.74 12.08
CA GLU A 342 17.24 25.20 12.81
C GLU A 342 18.44 24.29 12.54
N GLU A 343 18.19 23.00 12.33
CA GLU A 343 19.19 22.04 11.84
C GLU A 343 19.45 22.25 10.33
N GLU A 344 18.40 22.45 9.53
CA GLU A 344 18.49 22.71 8.09
C GLU A 344 18.39 24.20 7.74
N LYS A 345 19.40 24.97 8.17
CA LYS A 345 19.41 26.44 8.09
C LYS A 345 19.13 27.01 6.70
N PHE A 346 19.64 26.36 5.65
CA PHE A 346 19.40 26.80 4.27
C PHE A 346 17.90 26.78 3.94
N LEU A 347 17.21 25.67 4.23
CA LEU A 347 15.77 25.53 4.04
C LEU A 347 14.93 26.42 4.97
N GLY A 348 15.49 26.81 6.12
CA GLY A 348 14.89 27.78 7.04
C GLY A 348 14.95 29.22 6.52
N GLN A 349 15.98 29.58 5.75
CA GLN A 349 16.26 30.96 5.33
C GLN A 349 15.77 31.29 3.91
N HIS A 350 15.66 30.28 3.05
CA HIS A 350 15.32 30.45 1.64
C HIS A 350 13.87 30.10 1.31
N GLN A 351 13.38 30.61 0.17
CA GLN A 351 12.01 30.37 -0.29
C GLN A 351 11.97 30.01 -1.78
N LEU A 352 11.00 29.17 -2.16
CA LEU A 352 10.73 28.85 -3.55
C LEU A 352 9.50 29.61 -4.07
N ARG A 353 9.68 30.30 -5.18
CA ARG A 353 8.59 30.98 -5.89
C ARG A 353 7.75 29.97 -6.67
N ASN A 354 6.48 30.30 -6.91
CA ASN A 354 5.51 29.38 -7.49
C ASN A 354 5.92 28.84 -8.88
N ASP A 355 6.57 29.63 -9.74
CA ASP A 355 7.08 29.18 -11.04
C ASP A 355 8.06 28.01 -10.95
N PHE A 356 8.82 27.90 -9.86
CA PHE A 356 9.69 26.77 -9.59
C PHE A 356 8.96 25.67 -8.82
N PHE A 357 8.31 26.06 -7.73
CA PHE A 357 7.82 25.10 -6.76
C PHE A 357 6.58 24.33 -7.23
N SER A 358 5.70 24.96 -8.02
CA SER A 358 4.51 24.27 -8.53
C SER A 358 4.89 23.11 -9.45
N ARG A 359 5.96 23.26 -10.24
CA ARG A 359 6.41 22.20 -11.15
C ARG A 359 7.02 21.04 -10.38
N ALA A 360 7.88 21.33 -9.39
CA ALA A 360 8.46 20.32 -8.53
C ALA A 360 7.39 19.51 -7.76
N LEU A 361 6.43 20.20 -7.12
CA LEU A 361 5.34 19.53 -6.40
C LEU A 361 4.45 18.67 -7.32
N TYR A 362 4.15 19.18 -8.51
CA TYR A 362 3.36 18.45 -9.49
C TYR A 362 4.02 17.12 -9.88
N LEU A 363 5.31 17.15 -10.22
CA LEU A 363 6.06 15.96 -10.64
C LEU A 363 6.33 14.97 -9.50
N LEU A 364 6.33 15.44 -8.25
CA LEU A 364 6.36 14.55 -7.09
C LEU A 364 5.00 13.90 -6.82
N ALA A 365 3.89 14.53 -7.16
CA ALA A 365 2.55 14.01 -6.84
C ALA A 365 1.90 13.22 -7.98
N PHE A 366 2.27 13.48 -9.24
CA PHE A 366 1.64 12.93 -10.44
C PHE A 366 2.69 12.42 -11.42
N VAL A 367 2.34 11.37 -12.16
CA VAL A 367 3.08 10.97 -13.35
C VAL A 367 2.58 11.77 -14.53
N GLU A 368 3.49 12.52 -15.15
CA GLU A 368 3.18 13.34 -16.30
C GLU A 368 2.88 12.49 -17.55
N PRO A 369 1.77 12.75 -18.26
CA PRO A 369 1.44 12.06 -19.49
C PRO A 369 2.38 12.45 -20.63
N TYR A 370 2.97 11.46 -21.31
CA TYR A 370 3.92 11.68 -22.41
C TYR A 370 3.33 12.48 -23.59
N ASN A 371 2.06 12.27 -23.90
CA ASN A 371 1.34 12.96 -24.97
C ASN A 371 0.78 14.33 -24.53
N ASN A 372 0.98 14.72 -23.26
CA ASN A 372 0.44 15.94 -22.66
C ASN A 372 -1.11 16.03 -22.67
N GLU A 373 -1.80 14.89 -22.67
CA GLU A 373 -3.25 14.82 -22.53
C GLU A 373 -3.63 14.69 -21.04
N PRO A 374 -4.51 15.54 -20.48
CA PRO A 374 -4.86 15.52 -19.07
C PRO A 374 -5.46 14.19 -18.57
N ASP A 375 -6.09 13.42 -19.45
CA ASP A 375 -6.78 12.18 -19.09
C ASP A 375 -5.81 11.00 -18.87
N ASP A 376 -4.57 11.10 -19.34
CA ASP A 376 -3.51 10.09 -19.16
C ASP A 376 -2.62 10.38 -17.95
N GLU A 377 -2.87 11.49 -17.23
CA GLU A 377 -2.23 11.81 -15.97
C GLU A 377 -2.79 10.95 -14.84
N TYR A 378 -1.93 10.44 -13.96
CA TYR A 378 -2.35 9.74 -12.76
C TYR A 378 -1.52 10.12 -11.53
N PRO A 379 -2.14 10.12 -10.33
CA PRO A 379 -1.41 10.37 -9.10
C PRO A 379 -0.47 9.22 -8.78
N ILE A 380 0.67 9.53 -8.16
CA ILE A 380 1.60 8.51 -7.65
C ILE A 380 0.95 7.85 -6.42
N PRO A 381 0.70 6.52 -6.43
CA PRO A 381 0.02 5.82 -5.33
C PRO A 381 1.02 5.53 -4.20
N TYR A 382 1.37 6.56 -3.43
CA TYR A 382 2.29 6.44 -2.30
C TYR A 382 1.88 5.40 -1.23
N GLU A 383 0.60 5.01 -1.20
CA GLU A 383 0.11 3.95 -0.31
C GLU A 383 0.68 2.57 -0.66
N ASP A 384 0.93 2.31 -1.96
CA ASP A 384 1.46 1.06 -2.49
C ASP A 384 2.98 0.93 -2.34
N LEU A 385 3.68 2.02 -2.04
CA LEU A 385 5.14 1.99 -1.83
C LEU A 385 5.46 1.42 -0.45
N GLU A 386 6.38 0.46 -0.38
CA GLU A 386 6.92 -0.04 0.89
C GLU A 386 8.07 0.87 1.37
N VAL A 387 8.45 0.77 2.65
CA VAL A 387 9.62 1.49 3.21
C VAL A 387 10.89 1.19 2.42
N ARG A 388 11.07 -0.06 1.97
CA ARG A 388 12.20 -0.45 1.11
C ARG A 388 12.19 0.29 -0.23
N HIS A 389 11.02 0.50 -0.84
CA HIS A 389 10.88 1.22 -2.10
C HIS A 389 11.25 2.69 -1.94
N LEU A 390 10.83 3.33 -0.85
CA LEU A 390 11.24 4.69 -0.54
C LEU A 390 12.75 4.80 -0.30
N GLY A 391 13.35 3.79 0.34
CA GLY A 391 14.80 3.69 0.50
C GLY A 391 15.52 3.60 -0.85
N GLU A 392 15.07 2.70 -1.74
CA GLU A 392 15.60 2.55 -3.10
C GLU A 392 15.53 3.86 -3.89
N LEU A 393 14.36 4.53 -3.87
CA LEU A 393 14.16 5.82 -4.52
C LEU A 393 15.10 6.89 -3.95
N TYR A 394 15.28 6.92 -2.63
CA TYR A 394 16.17 7.88 -1.97
C TYR A 394 17.65 7.66 -2.31
N GLU A 395 18.14 6.42 -2.25
CA GLU A 395 19.52 6.11 -2.66
C GLU A 395 19.76 6.50 -4.12
N THR A 396 18.81 6.23 -5.00
CA THR A 396 18.89 6.66 -6.40
C THR A 396 18.96 8.19 -6.52
N ILE A 397 18.19 8.93 -5.71
CA ILE A 397 18.23 10.41 -5.69
C ILE A 397 19.60 10.93 -5.20
N LEU A 398 20.25 10.24 -4.26
CA LEU A 398 21.58 10.61 -3.78
C LEU A 398 22.70 10.32 -4.79
N GLU A 399 22.51 9.35 -5.68
CA GLU A 399 23.47 9.03 -6.74
C GLU A 399 23.57 10.12 -7.81
N TYR A 400 22.59 11.03 -7.89
CA TYR A 400 22.69 12.22 -8.73
C TYR A 400 23.82 13.09 -8.20
N THR A 401 24.97 13.02 -8.87
CA THR A 401 26.13 13.87 -8.56
C THR A 401 26.04 15.19 -9.30
N VAL A 402 26.40 16.27 -8.61
CA VAL A 402 26.48 17.65 -9.12
C VAL A 402 27.57 17.82 -10.18
#